data_AF-A0A4R4ZJ27-F1
#
_entry.id   AF-A0A4R4ZJ27-F1
#
_cell.length_a   1.000
_cell.length_b   1.000
_cell.length_c   1.000
_cell.angle_alpha   90.00
_cell.angle_beta   90.00
_cell.angle_gamma   90.00
#
_symmetry.space_group_name_H-M   'P 1'
#
loop_
_entity.id
_entity.type
_entity.pdbx_description
1 polymer ?
#
loop_
_entity_poly.entity_id
_entity_poly.type
_entity_poly.pdbx_seq_one_letter_code
_entity_poly.pdbx_strand_id
1 'polypeptide(L)'
;DVDKRQGPRALLFFTEHIEADAVHEQVLRRDVIGGLLEQEPELAADVVLGVQATGLLEDRLGAHLLGCWRACPPRSALRRPPQAAR
;
A
#
# COMPACT_ATOMS: atom_id res chain seq x y z
N ASP A 1 0.41 0.48 25.18
CA ASP A 1 1.87 0.69 25.11
C ASP A 1 2.42 0.62 23.67
N VAL A 2 1.65 1.07 22.67
CA VAL A 2 2.08 1.17 21.25
C VAL A 2 2.65 2.57 20.94
N ASP A 3 2.36 3.53 21.80
CA ASP A 3 2.68 4.95 21.65
C ASP A 3 4.16 5.29 21.88
N LYS A 4 4.90 4.47 22.64
CA LYS A 4 6.27 4.82 23.09
C LYS A 4 7.41 4.51 22.09
N ARG A 5 7.13 3.95 20.91
CA ARG A 5 8.20 3.47 19.99
C ARG A 5 8.33 4.24 18.67
N GLN A 6 7.36 5.06 18.30
CA GLN A 6 7.42 5.84 17.07
C GLN A 6 7.77 7.28 17.45
N GLY A 7 8.93 7.77 16.99
CA GLY A 7 9.35 9.14 17.27
C GLY A 7 8.34 10.17 16.72
N PRO A 8 8.33 11.42 17.21
CA PRO A 8 7.32 12.43 16.84
C PRO A 8 7.11 12.62 15.34
N ARG A 9 8.14 12.38 14.52
CA ARG A 9 8.07 12.46 13.04
C ARG A 9 7.22 11.34 12.42
N ALA A 10 7.30 10.12 12.95
CA ALA A 10 6.52 9.00 12.45
C ALA A 10 5.04 9.20 12.80
N LEU A 11 4.75 9.69 14.01
CA LEU A 11 3.38 10.04 14.40
C LEU A 11 2.80 11.10 13.46
N LEU A 12 3.51 12.22 13.24
CA LEU A 12 3.06 13.26 12.31
C LEU A 12 2.81 12.71 10.91
N PHE A 13 3.74 11.89 10.40
CA PHE A 13 3.62 11.27 9.08
C PHE A 13 2.35 10.43 8.96
N PHE A 14 2.10 9.52 9.90
CA PHE A 14 0.93 8.65 9.84
C PHE A 14 -0.39 9.39 10.12
N THR A 15 -0.37 10.40 10.99
CA THR A 15 -1.57 11.23 11.23
C THR A 15 -1.96 12.02 10.00
N GLU A 16 -1.00 12.62 9.29
CA GLU A 16 -1.26 13.34 8.03
C GLU A 16 -1.94 12.44 7.00
N HIS A 17 -1.49 11.18 6.87
CA HIS A 17 -2.06 10.24 5.91
C HIS A 17 -3.52 9.90 6.20
N ILE A 18 -3.95 9.91 7.48
CA ILE A 18 -5.37 9.67 7.81
C ILE A 18 -6.25 10.72 7.13
N GLU A 19 -5.87 12.00 7.25
CA GLU A 19 -6.67 13.10 6.71
C GLU A 19 -6.51 13.22 5.20
N ALA A 20 -5.27 13.15 4.70
CA ALA A 20 -4.96 13.27 3.29
C ALA A 20 -5.59 12.15 2.45
N ASP A 21 -5.56 10.90 2.92
CA ASP A 21 -6.08 9.76 2.15
C ASP A 21 -7.60 9.82 1.97
N ALA A 22 -8.34 10.34 2.96
CA ALA A 22 -9.78 10.55 2.82
C ALA A 22 -10.11 11.57 1.71
N VAL A 23 -9.31 12.63 1.59
CA VAL A 23 -9.44 13.61 0.49
C VAL A 23 -9.00 13.00 -0.83
N HIS A 24 -7.86 12.30 -0.86
CA HIS A 24 -7.34 11.64 -2.05
C HIS A 24 -8.30 10.61 -2.62
N GLU A 25 -9.01 9.84 -1.78
CA GLU A 25 -10.02 8.89 -2.25
C GLU A 25 -11.11 9.60 -3.06
N GLN A 26 -11.63 10.73 -2.56
CA GLN A 26 -12.69 11.46 -3.25
C GLN A 26 -12.20 12.07 -4.56
N VAL A 27 -11.02 12.68 -4.54
CA VAL A 27 -10.40 13.27 -5.74
C VAL A 27 -10.12 12.19 -6.79
N LEU A 28 -9.51 11.06 -6.40
CA LEU A 28 -9.25 9.96 -7.33
C LEU A 28 -10.53 9.39 -7.91
N ARG A 29 -11.55 9.16 -7.07
CA ARG A 29 -12.79 8.55 -7.52
C ARG A 29 -13.60 9.46 -8.43
N ARG A 30 -13.76 10.73 -8.07
CA ARG A 30 -14.67 11.65 -8.76
C ARG A 30 -13.98 12.45 -9.84
N ASP A 31 -12.85 13.07 -9.52
CA ASP A 31 -12.24 14.04 -10.42
C ASP A 31 -11.31 13.36 -11.42
N VAL A 32 -10.58 12.33 -10.98
CA VAL A 32 -9.62 11.62 -11.84
C VAL A 32 -10.28 10.47 -12.61
N ILE A 33 -10.78 9.45 -11.92
CA ILE A 33 -11.39 8.28 -12.56
C ILE A 33 -12.71 8.67 -13.23
N GLY A 34 -13.53 9.48 -12.56
CA GLY A 34 -14.77 9.99 -13.15
C GLY A 34 -14.49 10.78 -14.43
N GLY A 35 -13.61 11.78 -14.36
CA GLY A 35 -13.21 12.56 -15.54
C GLY A 35 -12.62 11.72 -16.66
N LEU A 36 -11.76 10.74 -16.34
CA LEU A 36 -11.19 9.82 -17.33
C LEU A 36 -12.28 9.02 -18.05
N LEU A 37 -13.23 8.43 -17.32
CA LEU A 37 -14.26 7.57 -17.93
C LEU A 37 -15.37 8.35 -18.62
N GLU A 38 -15.55 9.63 -18.30
CA GLU A 38 -16.38 10.55 -19.10
C GLU A 38 -15.75 10.82 -20.48
N GLN A 39 -14.42 10.92 -20.55
CA GLN A 39 -13.69 11.18 -21.79
C GLN A 39 -13.40 9.91 -22.61
N GLU A 40 -13.09 8.80 -21.93
CA GLU A 40 -12.64 7.52 -22.50
C GLU A 40 -13.39 6.34 -21.85
N PRO A 41 -14.69 6.17 -22.14
CA PRO A 41 -15.54 5.16 -21.49
C PRO A 41 -15.10 3.71 -21.75
N GLU A 42 -14.38 3.45 -22.85
CA GLU A 42 -13.83 2.15 -23.20
C GLU A 42 -12.80 1.63 -22.19
N LEU A 43 -12.15 2.52 -21.44
CA LEU A 43 -11.14 2.15 -20.44
C LEU A 43 -11.73 1.60 -19.14
N ALA A 44 -13.06 1.58 -18.98
CA ALA A 44 -13.71 1.13 -17.76
C ALA A 44 -13.26 -0.29 -17.34
N ALA A 45 -13.13 -1.20 -18.31
CA ALA A 45 -12.66 -2.56 -18.05
C ALA A 45 -11.21 -2.60 -17.57
N ASP A 46 -10.34 -1.76 -18.16
CA ASP A 46 -8.92 -1.68 -17.80
C ASP A 46 -8.72 -1.06 -16.42
N VAL A 47 -9.51 -0.06 -16.05
CA VAL A 47 -9.52 0.52 -14.70
C VAL A 47 -9.91 -0.54 -13.67
N VAL A 48 -10.97 -1.31 -13.93
CA VAL A 48 -11.40 -2.39 -13.03
C VAL A 48 -10.31 -3.46 -12.91
N LEU A 49 -9.71 -3.86 -14.03
CA LEU A 49 -8.58 -4.79 -14.03
C LEU A 49 -7.42 -4.26 -13.18
N GLY A 50 -7.06 -2.98 -13.33
CA GLY A 50 -5.99 -2.35 -12.56
C GLY A 50 -6.25 -2.35 -11.05
N VAL A 51 -7.48 -2.05 -10.62
CA VAL A 51 -7.89 -2.10 -9.21
C VAL A 51 -7.78 -3.53 -8.66
N GLN A 52 -8.30 -4.52 -9.39
CA GLN A 52 -8.26 -5.92 -8.98
C GLN A 52 -6.82 -6.46 -8.94
N ALA A 53 -6.00 -6.12 -9.94
CA ALA A 53 -4.60 -6.51 -10.00
C ALA A 53 -3.81 -5.92 -8.82
N THR A 54 -4.03 -4.65 -8.49
CA THR A 54 -3.41 -4.01 -7.32
C THR A 54 -3.77 -4.75 -6.04
N GLY A 55 -5.07 -5.02 -5.80
CA GLY A 55 -5.51 -5.77 -4.62
C GLY A 55 -4.86 -7.15 -4.51
N LEU A 56 -4.84 -7.91 -5.61
CA LEU A 56 -4.19 -9.23 -5.66
C LEU A 56 -2.69 -9.17 -5.32
N LEU A 57 -1.99 -8.16 -5.83
CA LEU A 57 -0.55 -8.01 -5.60
C LEU A 57 -0.24 -7.57 -4.16
N GLU A 58 -1.01 -6.63 -3.61
CA GLU A 58 -0.88 -6.19 -2.21
C GLU A 58 -1.16 -7.33 -1.23
N ASP A 59 -2.19 -8.14 -1.47
CA ASP A 59 -2.49 -9.31 -0.64
C ASP A 59 -1.32 -10.31 -0.62
N ARG A 60 -0.76 -10.61 -1.80
CA ARG A 60 0.38 -11.51 -1.93
C ARG A 60 1.63 -10.94 -1.28
N LEU A 61 1.88 -9.65 -1.45
CA LEU A 61 3.01 -8.96 -0.84
C LEU A 61 2.89 -8.99 0.69
N GLY A 62 1.73 -8.61 1.23
CA GLY A 62 1.45 -8.64 2.67
C GLY A 62 1.62 -10.04 3.26
N ALA A 63 1.05 -11.06 2.60
CA ALA A 63 1.21 -12.45 3.03
C ALA A 63 2.68 -12.90 3.04
N HIS A 64 3.47 -12.54 2.02
CA HIS A 64 4.90 -12.86 1.94
C HIS A 64 5.70 -12.17 3.05
N LEU A 65 5.54 -10.85 3.20
CA LEU A 65 6.25 -10.03 4.20
C LEU A 65 5.96 -10.54 5.62
N LEU A 66 4.68 -10.70 5.95
CA LEU A 66 4.25 -11.15 7.28
C LEU A 66 4.60 -12.62 7.51
N GLY A 67 4.55 -13.46 6.48
CA GLY A 67 4.97 -14.87 6.55
C GLY A 67 6.46 -15.01 6.87
N CYS A 68 7.32 -14.24 6.20
CA CYS A 68 8.76 -14.20 6.49
C CYS A 68 9.06 -13.68 7.91
N TRP A 69 8.35 -12.64 8.34
CA TRP A 69 8.49 -12.05 9.69
C TRP A 69 8.08 -13.01 10.80
N ARG A 70 6.96 -13.73 10.61
CA ARG A 70 6.40 -14.64 11.62
C ARG A 70 7.06 -16.02 11.66
N ALA A 71 7.96 -16.34 10.72
CA ALA A 71 8.70 -17.59 10.71
C ALA A 71 9.58 -17.72 11.97
N CYS A 72 9.92 -18.96 12.37
CA CYS A 72 10.83 -19.22 13.48
C CYS A 72 11.99 -20.11 13.03
N PRO A 73 13.24 -19.58 12.95
CA PRO A 73 13.59 -18.18 13.17
C PRO A 73 13.02 -17.26 12.07
N PRO A 74 12.85 -15.95 12.32
CA PRO A 74 12.43 -14.99 11.30
C PRO A 74 13.38 -15.01 10.11
N ARG A 75 12.84 -14.78 8.91
CA ARG A 75 13.63 -14.79 7.67
C ARG A 75 13.48 -13.46 6.93
N SER A 76 14.49 -13.12 6.13
CA SER A 76 14.41 -11.95 5.25
C SER A 76 13.36 -12.20 4.15
N ALA A 77 12.54 -11.18 3.88
CA ALA A 77 11.61 -11.17 2.75
C ALA A 77 12.26 -10.66 1.45
N LEU A 78 13.51 -10.18 1.51
CA LEU A 78 14.25 -9.70 0.34
C LEU A 78 14.59 -10.88 -0.58
N ARG A 79 14.40 -10.72 -1.89
CA ARG A 79 14.78 -11.75 -2.87
C ARG A 79 16.28 -12.09 -2.83
N ARG A 80 17.11 -11.11 -2.47
CA ARG A 80 18.56 -11.25 -2.27
C ARG A 80 18.90 -10.57 -0.95
N PRO A 81 18.86 -11.30 0.19
CA PRO A 81 19.20 -10.72 1.47
C PRO A 81 20.68 -10.30 1.46
N PRO A 82 21.02 -9.10 1.98
CA PRO A 82 22.42 -8.75 2.17
C PRO A 82 23.06 -9.77 3.10
N GLN A 83 24.32 -10.12 2.85
CA GLN A 83 25.08 -10.93 3.81
C GLN A 83 25.09 -10.18 5.14
N ALA A 84 24.78 -10.89 6.22
CA ALA A 84 24.89 -10.31 7.55
C ALA A 84 26.31 -9.78 7.74
N ALA A 85 26.44 -8.49 8.07
CA ALA A 85 27.70 -7.96 8.54
C ALA A 85 28.12 -8.80 9.75
N ARG A 86 29.33 -9.37 9.68
CA ARG A 86 29.90 -10.17 10.77
C ARG A 86 30.13 -9.32 12.00
#